data_AF-A0A8D8AY47-F1
#
_entry.id   AF-A0A8D8AY47-F1
#
_cell.length_a   1.000
_cell.length_b   1.000
_cell.length_c   1.000
_cell.angle_alpha   90.00
_cell.angle_beta   90.00
_cell.angle_gamma   90.00
#
_symmetry.space_group_name_H-M   'P 1'
#
loop_
_entity.id
_entity.type
_entity.pdbx_description
1 polymer ?
#
loop_
_entity_poly.entity_id
_entity_poly.type
_entity_poly.pdbx_seq_one_letter_code
_entity_poly.pdbx_strand_id
1 'polypeptide(L)'
;HWMSLADLRSADYFLMNPPWFPFVLVAGYLYFVLDFGPKFMANRKPFNLKKLILVYNVVQVLINLVMFVLVCLVEVLEDRCLSSFSLVGFPTVGQDPSIPHMPTRQLL
;
A
#
# COMPACT_ATOMS: atom_id res chain seq x y z
N HIS A 1 -0.30 19.43 9.19
CA HIS A 1 0.21 18.59 10.29
C HIS A 1 0.27 17.11 9.92
N TRP A 2 -0.76 16.51 9.31
CA TRP A 2 -0.71 15.10 8.88
C TRP A 2 0.18 14.83 7.66
N MET A 3 0.21 15.75 6.69
CA MET A 3 1.06 15.63 5.50
C MET A 3 2.55 15.87 5.78
N SER A 4 2.91 16.46 6.93
CA SER A 4 4.30 16.66 7.34
C SER A 4 4.95 15.41 7.96
N LEU A 5 4.17 14.35 8.20
CA LEU A 5 4.66 13.04 8.67
C LEU A 5 4.83 12.03 7.53
N ALA A 6 4.55 12.42 6.29
CA ALA A 6 4.69 11.55 5.12
C ALA A 6 6.18 11.33 4.78
N ASP A 7 6.55 10.09 4.49
CA ASP A 7 7.91 9.75 4.02
C ASP A 7 8.15 10.41 2.64
N LEU A 8 9.10 11.34 2.56
CA LEU A 8 9.41 12.06 1.33
C LEU A 8 9.88 11.13 0.21
N ARG A 9 10.44 9.96 0.54
CA ARG A 9 10.89 8.97 -0.45
C ARG A 9 9.75 8.44 -1.33
N SER A 10 8.53 8.43 -0.80
CA SER A 10 7.35 7.91 -1.50
C SER A 10 6.46 9.03 -2.06
N ALA A 11 6.85 10.29 -1.88
CA ALA A 11 6.09 11.46 -2.33
C ALA A 11 6.01 11.58 -3.86
N ASP A 12 6.97 11.01 -4.60
CA ASP A 12 7.03 11.07 -6.06
C ASP A 12 6.20 9.96 -6.75
N TYR A 13 5.57 9.07 -5.98
CA TYR A 13 4.70 8.05 -6.56
C TYR A 13 3.40 8.67 -7.09
N PHE A 14 3.08 8.33 -8.35
CA PHE A 14 1.95 8.86 -9.12
C PHE A 14 0.59 8.87 -8.40
N LEU A 15 0.36 7.94 -7.47
CA LEU A 15 -0.89 7.82 -6.72
C LEU A 15 -0.85 8.41 -5.31
N MET A 16 0.34 8.75 -4.79
CA MET A 16 0.50 9.29 -3.43
C MET A 16 0.40 10.80 -3.38
N ASN A 17 0.70 11.49 -4.49
CA ASN A 17 0.59 12.95 -4.57
C ASN A 17 -0.16 13.37 -5.85
N PRO A 18 -1.33 14.01 -5.74
CA PRO A 18 -1.98 14.52 -4.53
C PRO A 18 -2.85 13.47 -3.79
N PRO A 19 -3.00 13.57 -2.45
CA PRO A 19 -3.67 12.56 -1.62
C PRO A 19 -5.18 12.41 -1.89
N TRP A 20 -5.79 13.36 -2.59
CA TRP A 20 -7.19 13.30 -3.01
C TRP A 20 -7.40 12.50 -4.31
N PHE A 21 -6.34 12.23 -5.08
CA PHE A 21 -6.38 11.51 -6.35
C PHE A 21 -7.03 10.11 -6.26
N PRO A 22 -6.68 9.24 -5.29
CA PRO A 22 -7.34 7.95 -5.14
C PRO A 22 -8.85 8.07 -4.87
N PHE A 23 -9.29 9.09 -4.13
CA PHE A 23 -10.72 9.31 -3.87
C PHE A 23 -11.49 9.64 -5.14
N VAL A 24 -10.90 10.39 -6.06
CA VAL A 24 -11.52 10.70 -7.36
C VAL A 24 -11.59 9.47 -8.25
N LEU A 25 -10.56 8.62 -8.26
CA LEU A 25 -10.60 7.33 -8.95
C LEU A 25 -11.74 6.44 -8.43
N VAL A 26 -11.88 6.34 -7.10
CA VAL A 26 -12.96 5.55 -6.48
C VAL A 26 -14.33 6.15 -6.79
N ALA A 27 -14.50 7.47 -6.67
CA ALA A 27 -15.75 8.14 -7.01
C ALA A 27 -16.13 7.94 -8.49
N GLY A 28 -15.15 8.04 -9.39
CA GLY A 28 -15.34 7.77 -10.82
C GLY A 28 -15.72 6.31 -11.10
N TYR A 29 -15.06 5.36 -10.43
CA TYR A 29 -15.42 3.94 -10.50
C TYR A 29 -16.86 3.69 -10.04
N LEU A 30 -17.28 4.29 -8.92
CA LEU A 30 -18.63 4.16 -8.40
C LEU A 30 -19.67 4.75 -9.37
N TYR A 31 -19.42 5.94 -9.90
CA TYR A 31 -20.30 6.53 -10.92
C TYR A 31 -20.42 5.62 -12.15
N PHE A 32 -19.31 5.07 -12.62
CA PHE A 32 -19.30 4.16 -13.76
C PHE A 32 -20.09 2.87 -13.48
N VAL A 33 -19.91 2.26 -12.30
CA VAL A 33 -20.53 0.97 -11.95
C VAL A 33 -22.02 1.11 -11.57
N LEU A 34 -22.42 2.18 -10.89
CA LEU A 34 -23.80 2.34 -10.41
C LEU A 34 -24.72 3.02 -11.42
N ASP A 35 -24.26 4.05 -12.13
CA ASP A 35 -25.11 4.80 -13.05
C ASP A 35 -24.90 4.38 -14.50
N PHE A 36 -23.65 4.43 -14.97
CA PHE A 36 -23.35 4.21 -16.38
C PHE A 36 -23.51 2.73 -16.78
N GLY A 37 -23.00 1.82 -15.96
CA GLY A 37 -23.03 0.38 -16.18
C GLY A 37 -24.45 -0.17 -16.36
N PRO A 38 -25.40 0.04 -15.43
CA PRO A 38 -26.75 -0.49 -15.54
C PRO A 38 -27.52 0.11 -16.70
N LYS A 39 -27.37 1.41 -16.98
CA LYS A 39 -27.99 2.08 -18.14
C LYS A 39 -27.48 1.51 -19.47
N PHE A 40 -26.19 1.21 -19.57
CA PHE A 40 -25.61 0.59 -20.76
C PHE A 40 -26.00 -0.89 -20.91
N MET A 41 -26.14 -1.63 -19.80
CA MET A 41 -26.54 -3.04 -19.79
C MET A 41 -28.06 -3.25 -19.97
N ALA A 42 -28.89 -2.24 -19.75
CA ALA A 42 -30.35 -2.33 -19.90
C ALA A 42 -30.81 -2.71 -21.32
N ASN A 43 -30.02 -2.38 -22.34
CA ASN A 43 -30.35 -2.62 -23.76
C ASN A 43 -29.52 -3.74 -24.41
N ARG A 44 -28.77 -4.54 -23.63
CA ARG A 44 -27.84 -5.55 -24.16
C ARG A 44 -27.92 -6.87 -23.38
N LYS A 45 -27.75 -8.00 -24.07
CA LYS A 45 -27.63 -9.33 -23.44
C LYS A 45 -26.35 -9.41 -22.59
N PRO A 46 -26.36 -10.16 -21.47
CA PRO A 46 -25.22 -10.23 -20.56
C PRO A 46 -23.97 -10.75 -21.27
N PHE A 47 -22.86 -10.02 -21.11
CA PHE A 47 -21.58 -10.42 -21.68
C PHE A 47 -21.05 -11.70 -21.01
N ASN A 48 -20.53 -12.63 -21.79
CA ASN A 48 -19.95 -13.88 -21.27
C ASN A 48 -18.52 -13.64 -20.77
N LEU A 49 -18.41 -12.99 -19.60
CA LEU A 49 -17.15 -12.58 -18.99
C LEU A 49 -16.37 -13.73 -18.36
N LYS A 50 -16.89 -14.96 -18.39
CA LYS A 50 -16.29 -16.14 -17.73
C LYS A 50 -14.82 -16.36 -18.09
N LYS A 51 -14.48 -16.24 -19.38
CA LYS A 51 -13.09 -16.39 -19.85
C LYS A 51 -12.19 -15.26 -19.35
N LEU A 52 -12.70 -14.02 -19.36
CA LEU A 52 -11.95 -12.85 -18.90
C LEU A 52 -11.69 -12.91 -17.39
N ILE A 53 -12.70 -13.28 -16.61
CA ILE A 53 -12.59 -13.48 -15.16
C ILE A 53 -11.59 -14.59 -14.84
N LEU A 54 -11.60 -15.69 -15.60
CA LEU A 54 -10.65 -16.79 -15.42
C LEU A 54 -9.21 -16.32 -15.68
N VAL A 55 -8.98 -15.59 -16.78
CA VAL A 55 -7.65 -15.02 -17.10
C VAL A 55 -7.20 -14.05 -16.01
N TYR A 56 -8.09 -13.17 -15.56
CA TYR A 56 -7.81 -12.22 -14.49
C TYR A 56 -7.38 -12.93 -13.19
N ASN A 57 -8.11 -13.96 -12.77
CA ASN A 57 -7.77 -14.72 -11.57
C ASN A 57 -6.41 -15.42 -11.69
N VAL A 58 -6.09 -16.00 -12.84
CA VAL A 58 -4.78 -16.65 -13.07
C VAL A 58 -3.66 -15.61 -13.00
N VAL A 59 -3.82 -14.47 -13.67
CA VAL A 59 -2.83 -13.38 -13.63
C VAL A 59 -2.65 -12.85 -12.21
N GLN A 60 -3.74 -12.69 -11.46
CA GLN A 60 -3.69 -12.24 -10.07
C GLN A 60 -2.92 -13.21 -9.17
N VAL A 61 -3.14 -14.53 -9.31
CA VAL A 61 -2.39 -15.55 -8.55
C VAL A 61 -0.90 -15.51 -8.92
N LEU A 62 -0.55 -15.35 -10.20
CA LEU A 62 0.84 -15.25 -10.64
C LEU A 62 1.53 -14.01 -10.06
N ILE A 63 0.90 -12.84 -10.13
CA ILE A 63 1.46 -11.61 -9.56
C ILE A 63 1.62 -11.75 -8.05
N ASN A 64 0.61 -12.25 -7.34
CA ASN A 64 0.68 -12.45 -5.90
C ASN A 64 1.79 -13.44 -5.51
N LEU A 65 1.97 -14.52 -6.29
CA LEU A 65 3.05 -15.48 -6.08
C LEU A 65 4.42 -14.84 -6.29
N VAL A 66 4.59 -14.06 -7.36
CA VAL A 66 5.85 -13.34 -7.64
C VAL A 66 6.15 -12.32 -6.56
N MET A 67 5.17 -11.52 -6.14
CA MET A 67 5.32 -10.56 -5.04
C MET A 67 5.68 -11.27 -3.75
N PHE A 68 5.01 -12.38 -3.42
CA PHE A 68 5.30 -13.17 -2.23
C PHE A 68 6.71 -13.76 -2.27
N VAL A 69 7.14 -14.33 -3.40
CA VAL A 69 8.49 -14.86 -3.57
C VAL A 69 9.54 -13.75 -3.52
N LEU A 70 9.33 -12.61 -4.18
CA LEU A 70 10.25 -11.48 -4.12
C LEU A 70 10.40 -10.94 -2.71
N VAL A 71 9.29 -10.72 -1.99
CA VAL A 71 9.33 -10.26 -0.60
C VAL A 71 10.00 -11.30 0.28
N CYS A 72 9.59 -12.57 0.21
CA CYS A 72 10.19 -13.65 0.99
C CYS A 72 11.69 -13.82 0.66
N LEU A 73 12.10 -13.69 -0.60
CA LEU A 73 13.50 -13.77 -1.00
C LEU A 73 14.27 -12.56 -0.48
N VAL A 74 13.74 -11.34 -0.56
CA VAL A 74 14.35 -10.12 0.00
C VAL A 74 14.52 -10.24 1.50
N GLU A 75 13.48 -10.64 2.22
CA GLU A 75 13.53 -10.88 3.67
C GLU A 75 14.53 -12.01 4.01
N VAL A 76 14.59 -13.10 3.24
CA VAL A 76 15.55 -14.21 3.48
C VAL A 76 16.99 -13.83 3.10
N LEU A 77 17.19 -12.95 2.12
CA LEU A 77 18.50 -12.38 1.78
C LEU A 77 18.95 -11.41 2.87
N GLU A 78 18.02 -10.65 3.43
CA GLU A 78 18.24 -9.71 4.52
C GLU A 78 18.40 -10.44 5.87
N ASP A 79 17.75 -11.59 6.10
CA ASP A 79 17.94 -12.48 7.25
C ASP A 79 19.36 -13.07 7.31
N ARG A 80 20.01 -13.28 6.15
CA ARG A 80 21.45 -13.62 6.11
C ARG A 80 22.35 -12.44 6.53
N CYS A 81 21.89 -11.20 6.44
CA CYS A 81 22.56 -10.01 6.99
C CYS A 81 22.11 -9.68 8.43
N LEU A 82 20.86 -9.97 8.82
CA LEU A 82 20.23 -9.68 10.11
C LEU A 82 20.68 -10.62 11.23
N SER A 83 21.34 -11.74 10.92
CA SER A 83 22.18 -12.43 11.90
C SER A 83 23.30 -11.52 12.46
N SER A 84 23.70 -10.48 11.72
CA SER A 84 24.62 -9.43 12.23
C SER A 84 23.91 -8.26 12.92
N PHE A 85 22.59 -8.08 12.73
CA PHE A 85 21.87 -6.88 13.20
C PHE A 85 20.98 -7.12 14.42
N SER A 86 20.90 -8.35 14.95
CA SER A 86 20.28 -8.64 16.26
C SER A 86 20.93 -7.92 17.46
N LEU A 87 21.98 -7.11 17.26
CA LEU A 87 22.55 -6.21 18.28
C LEU A 87 22.10 -4.74 18.17
N VAL A 88 21.34 -4.36 17.15
CA VAL A 88 20.82 -2.99 17.03
C VAL A 88 19.30 -3.06 16.97
N GLY A 89 18.68 -2.88 18.15
CA GLY A 89 17.24 -2.70 18.27
C GLY A 89 16.75 -1.57 17.36
N PHE A 90 15.62 -1.79 16.70
CA PHE A 90 14.88 -0.77 15.97
C PHE A 90 14.67 0.47 16.86
N PRO A 91 14.99 1.70 16.41
CA PRO A 91 14.66 2.89 17.16
C PRO A 91 13.14 3.06 17.15
N THR A 92 12.55 3.12 18.35
CA THR A 92 11.18 3.57 18.54
C THR A 92 11.06 5.01 18.06
N VAL A 93 10.11 5.25 17.16
CA VAL A 93 9.59 6.59 16.84
C VAL A 93 9.12 7.22 18.15
N GLY A 94 9.94 8.10 18.70
CA GLY A 94 9.73 8.71 20.01
C GLY A 94 10.42 10.06 20.17
N GLN A 95 10.67 10.78 19.07
CA GLN A 95 11.10 12.18 19.10
C GLN A 95 9.97 13.05 18.55
N ASP A 96 8.85 13.10 19.30
CA ASP A 96 7.81 14.10 19.11
C ASP A 96 8.29 15.41 19.80
N PRO A 97 8.47 16.52 19.06
CA PRO A 97 9.02 17.76 19.61
C PRO A 97 8.06 18.51 20.54
N SER A 98 6.91 17.92 20.90
CA SER A 98 5.92 18.51 21.81
C SER A 98 6.11 18.14 23.29
N ILE A 99 7.04 17.25 23.66
CA ILE A 99 7.24 16.80 25.06
C ILE A 99 8.41 17.57 25.72
N PRO A 100 8.18 18.30 26.83
CA PRO A 100 9.24 19.05 27.51
C PRO A 100 10.27 18.10 28.12
N HIS A 101 11.55 18.42 27.91
CA HIS A 101 12.70 17.64 28.37
C HIS A 101 12.69 17.42 29.90
N MET A 102 12.64 16.16 30.32
CA MET A 102 12.88 15.74 31.71
C MET A 102 14.36 15.37 31.89
N PRO A 103 15.06 15.86 32.94
CA PRO A 103 16.50 15.67 33.07
C PRO A 103 16.87 14.24 33.50
N THR A 104 17.85 13.68 32.79
CA THR A 104 18.38 12.31 32.80
C THR A 104 19.17 11.93 34.07
N ARG A 105 18.60 12.16 35.27
CA ARG A 105 19.27 11.84 36.56
C ARG A 105 18.47 10.92 37.49
N GLN A 106 17.54 10.14 36.96
CA GLN A 106 16.74 9.17 37.73
C GLN A 106 16.73 7.75 37.14
N LEU A 107 17.65 7.44 36.23
CA LEU A 107 17.81 6.08 35.66
C LEU A 107 19.26 5.62 35.81
N LEU A 108 19.74 5.60 37.06
CA LEU A 108 20.84 4.74 37.51
C LEU A 108 20.24 3.69 38.44
#